data_AF-A0A1R0X7P4-F1
#
_entry.id   AF-A0A1R0X7P4-F1
#
_cell.length_a   1.000
_cell.length_b   1.000
_cell.length_c   1.000
_cell.angle_alpha   90.00
_cell.angle_beta   90.00
_cell.angle_gamma   90.00
#
_symmetry.space_group_name_H-M   'P 1'
#
loop_
_entity.id
_entity.type
_entity.pdbx_description
1 polymer ?
#
loop_
_entity_poly.entity_id
_entity_poly.type
_entity_poly.pdbx_seq_one_letter_code
_entity_poly.pdbx_strand_id
1 'polypeptide(L)'
;MQINPTVTDGLGQLKWINLKATTEKTSSANGNERSTGVSASGFATMLQAMSTSSESSSYLTSLPDATSVSSLLWQQIGGTTETFNNIISGEITGSTPTSYDDLIQKASAKYGVPIDLIKAVIDTESSFNPNVVSSAGAKGLMQLMDGTASGLGVTDSFDPAQNIDGGVRYLSYQLKRFGGEEKMALAAYNAGPGRVTDLGVTNDQELLEKLSLLPKETQSYIFKIERARAQYAV
;
A
#
# COMPACT_ATOMS: atom_id res chain seq x y z
N MET A 1 23.18 10.27 -47.52
CA MET A 1 23.75 10.81 -46.27
C MET A 1 22.60 11.26 -45.38
N GLN A 2 22.21 10.45 -44.41
CA GLN A 2 21.23 10.83 -43.39
C GLN A 2 21.94 10.75 -42.04
N ILE A 3 21.99 11.87 -41.35
CA ILE A 3 22.44 11.99 -39.97
C ILE A 3 21.19 12.01 -39.09
N ASN A 4 21.01 10.95 -38.30
CA ASN A 4 20.12 10.95 -37.14
C ASN A 4 20.97 11.30 -35.91
N PRO A 5 20.52 12.20 -35.03
CA PRO A 5 20.92 12.16 -33.63
C PRO A 5 19.74 11.64 -32.80
N THR A 6 19.74 10.34 -32.51
CA THR A 6 18.94 9.79 -31.42
C THR A 6 19.70 10.02 -30.12
N VAL A 7 19.26 11.00 -29.33
CA VAL A 7 19.59 11.03 -27.90
C VAL A 7 18.58 10.12 -27.22
N THR A 8 19.09 9.01 -26.71
CA THR A 8 18.45 8.06 -25.81
C THR A 8 17.97 8.76 -24.54
N ASP A 9 16.69 8.57 -24.17
CA ASP A 9 16.26 8.72 -22.79
C ASP A 9 15.58 7.42 -22.35
N GLY A 10 16.30 6.69 -21.50
CA GLY A 10 15.95 5.36 -21.03
C GLY A 10 15.23 5.43 -19.70
N LEU A 11 14.01 4.91 -19.65
CA LEU A 11 13.43 4.38 -18.42
C LEU A 11 13.26 2.87 -18.61
N GLY A 12 14.27 2.17 -18.12
CA GLY A 12 14.44 0.73 -18.22
C GLY A 12 13.31 -0.05 -17.55
N GLN A 13 12.95 -1.12 -18.22
CA GLN A 13 11.98 -2.12 -17.80
C GLN A 13 12.42 -2.77 -16.48
N LEU A 14 11.60 -2.70 -15.43
CA LEU A 14 11.87 -3.43 -14.19
C LEU A 14 11.07 -4.74 -14.19
N LYS A 15 11.82 -5.81 -14.32
CA LYS A 15 11.40 -7.22 -14.36
C LYS A 15 11.22 -7.71 -12.92
N TRP A 16 9.97 -7.92 -12.51
CA TRP A 16 9.66 -8.47 -11.20
C TRP A 16 9.83 -9.98 -11.20
N ILE A 17 10.75 -10.47 -10.38
CA ILE A 17 10.99 -11.90 -10.15
C ILE A 17 10.11 -12.33 -8.97
N ASN A 18 9.17 -13.24 -9.23
CA ASN A 18 8.45 -13.95 -8.18
C ASN A 18 9.42 -14.91 -7.48
N LEU A 19 9.82 -14.61 -6.24
CA LEU A 19 10.65 -15.51 -5.44
C LEU A 19 9.87 -16.01 -4.23
N LYS A 20 9.09 -17.09 -4.41
CA LYS A 20 8.78 -18.07 -3.36
C LYS A 20 8.49 -19.44 -3.97
N ALA A 21 9.56 -20.20 -4.24
CA ALA A 21 9.54 -21.66 -4.28
C ALA A 21 10.97 -22.18 -4.14
N THR A 22 11.38 -22.54 -2.91
CA THR A 22 12.51 -23.45 -2.71
C THR A 22 12.20 -24.36 -1.52
N THR A 23 11.63 -25.52 -1.81
CA THR A 23 11.75 -26.72 -1.00
C THR A 23 12.97 -27.53 -1.52
N GLU A 24 13.59 -28.25 -0.60
CA GLU A 24 14.96 -28.75 -0.62
C GLU A 24 15.31 -29.86 -1.63
N LYS A 25 16.64 -30.02 -1.81
CA LYS A 25 17.41 -31.28 -1.83
C LYS A 25 18.02 -31.73 -3.17
N THR A 26 19.32 -31.99 -3.05
CA THR A 26 20.33 -32.50 -3.99
C THR A 26 19.93 -33.74 -4.79
N SER A 27 20.22 -33.77 -6.10
CA SER A 27 21.02 -34.82 -6.79
C SER A 27 21.11 -34.57 -8.31
N SER A 28 22.06 -35.28 -8.93
CA SER A 28 22.79 -35.04 -10.18
C SER A 28 22.03 -35.31 -11.51
N ALA A 29 22.57 -34.70 -12.58
CA ALA A 29 22.64 -35.13 -14.00
C ALA A 29 21.65 -34.58 -15.07
N ASN A 30 22.21 -33.68 -15.90
CA ASN A 30 22.25 -33.61 -17.39
C ASN A 30 20.98 -33.83 -18.27
N GLY A 31 20.68 -32.86 -19.15
CA GLY A 31 19.84 -33.06 -20.35
C GLY A 31 19.12 -31.80 -20.90
N ASN A 32 19.19 -31.60 -22.22
CA ASN A 32 18.87 -30.40 -23.04
C ASN A 32 17.41 -29.87 -23.12
N GLU A 33 17.34 -28.53 -23.30
CA GLU A 33 16.46 -27.68 -24.15
C GLU A 33 14.90 -27.74 -24.11
N ARG A 34 14.28 -26.57 -23.84
CA ARG A 34 13.40 -25.75 -24.76
C ARG A 34 12.20 -25.05 -24.07
N SER A 35 12.38 -23.74 -23.84
CA SER A 35 11.42 -22.59 -23.88
C SER A 35 10.07 -22.86 -24.57
N THR A 36 8.87 -22.37 -24.21
CA THR A 36 8.27 -21.33 -23.34
C THR A 36 6.74 -21.54 -23.50
N GLY A 37 5.87 -21.55 -22.49
CA GLY A 37 5.55 -20.44 -21.59
C GLY A 37 4.44 -19.54 -22.16
N VAL A 38 3.19 -20.01 -22.16
CA VAL A 38 1.99 -19.23 -22.57
C VAL A 38 1.80 -18.05 -21.61
N SER A 39 1.63 -16.85 -22.18
CA SER A 39 1.85 -15.56 -21.51
C SER A 39 0.63 -14.96 -20.82
N ALA A 40 0.93 -14.32 -19.68
CA ALA A 40 0.12 -13.46 -18.83
C ALA A 40 -0.37 -12.16 -19.52
N SER A 41 -1.21 -12.31 -20.54
CA SER A 41 -1.68 -11.23 -21.43
C SER A 41 -2.87 -10.41 -20.89
N GLY A 42 -3.45 -10.78 -19.74
CA GLY A 42 -4.66 -10.13 -19.22
C GLY A 42 -4.43 -8.75 -18.60
N PHE A 43 -3.36 -8.57 -17.82
CA PHE A 43 -3.16 -7.33 -17.05
C PHE A 43 -2.62 -6.17 -17.90
N ALA A 44 -1.75 -6.47 -18.87
CA ALA A 44 -1.20 -5.46 -19.78
C ALA A 44 -2.28 -4.85 -20.71
N THR A 45 -3.24 -5.67 -21.14
CA THR A 45 -4.35 -5.20 -22.01
C THR A 45 -5.32 -4.30 -21.24
N MET A 46 -5.50 -4.53 -19.94
CA MET A 46 -6.41 -3.74 -19.11
C MET A 46 -5.85 -2.37 -18.72
N LEU A 47 -4.54 -2.26 -18.46
CA LEU A 47 -3.89 -0.97 -18.18
C LEU A 47 -3.86 -0.05 -19.42
N GLN A 48 -3.89 -0.62 -20.63
CA GLN A 48 -4.00 0.11 -21.90
C GLN A 48 -5.41 0.66 -22.16
N ALA A 49 -6.47 0.03 -21.61
CA ALA A 49 -7.86 0.43 -21.85
C ALA A 49 -8.33 1.56 -20.93
N MET A 50 -7.64 1.82 -19.80
CA MET A 50 -8.03 2.84 -18.82
C MET A 50 -7.32 4.19 -19.01
N SER A 51 -6.42 4.31 -19.99
CA SER A 51 -5.71 5.57 -20.31
C SER A 51 -6.38 6.40 -21.41
N THR A 52 -7.52 5.96 -21.95
CA THR A 52 -8.28 6.68 -22.99
C THR A 52 -9.73 6.88 -22.57
N SER A 53 -9.99 7.82 -21.67
CA SER A 53 -11.28 8.53 -21.63
C SER A 53 -11.14 9.79 -20.77
N SER A 54 -10.92 10.90 -21.47
CA SER A 54 -11.13 12.25 -20.94
C SER A 54 -12.29 12.83 -21.72
N GLU A 55 -13.42 13.09 -21.06
CA GLU A 55 -14.47 13.98 -21.56
C GLU A 55 -15.14 14.68 -20.38
N SER A 56 -15.49 15.94 -20.61
CA SER A 56 -15.88 16.94 -19.61
C SER A 56 -17.40 16.96 -19.37
N SER A 57 -17.86 17.39 -18.19
CA SER A 57 -19.13 18.13 -18.08
C SER A 57 -19.34 18.81 -16.73
N SER A 58 -19.63 20.10 -16.82
CA SER A 58 -20.03 21.03 -15.78
C SER A 58 -21.55 21.03 -15.58
N TYR A 59 -22.06 21.01 -14.34
CA TYR A 59 -23.31 21.68 -13.94
C TYR A 59 -23.28 22.09 -12.44
N LEU A 60 -23.81 23.27 -12.16
CA LEU A 60 -23.87 23.99 -10.89
C LEU A 60 -24.96 23.47 -9.93
N THR A 61 -24.80 23.62 -8.61
CA THR A 61 -25.86 24.15 -7.72
C THR A 61 -25.27 24.71 -6.40
N SER A 62 -25.78 25.86 -5.97
CA SER A 62 -25.37 26.69 -4.82
C SER A 62 -25.76 26.13 -3.44
N LEU A 63 -24.96 26.38 -2.40
CA LEU A 63 -25.33 26.23 -0.99
C LEU A 63 -24.78 27.39 -0.12
N PRO A 64 -25.47 27.75 0.98
CA PRO A 64 -25.24 28.99 1.72
C PRO A 64 -24.08 28.91 2.73
N ASP A 65 -23.56 30.10 3.02
CA ASP A 65 -22.40 30.46 3.83
C ASP A 65 -22.50 30.00 5.31
N ALA A 66 -21.51 29.25 5.79
CA ALA A 66 -21.48 28.62 7.11
C ALA A 66 -20.86 29.51 8.22
N THR A 67 -20.76 30.81 8.00
CA THR A 67 -20.13 31.75 8.95
C THR A 67 -21.00 32.14 10.15
N SER A 68 -22.26 31.69 10.23
CA SER A 68 -23.23 32.19 11.22
C SER A 68 -23.48 31.28 12.43
N VAL A 69 -23.11 29.99 12.37
CA VAL A 69 -23.43 29.02 13.45
C VAL A 69 -22.37 28.95 14.55
N SER A 70 -21.15 29.44 14.29
CA SER A 70 -20.07 29.44 15.30
C SER A 70 -20.13 30.62 16.28
N SER A 71 -20.99 31.60 16.06
CA SER A 71 -21.04 32.84 16.88
C SER A 71 -21.79 32.68 18.21
N LEU A 72 -22.51 31.59 18.45
CA LEU A 72 -23.45 31.50 19.58
C LEU A 72 -23.05 30.52 20.69
N LEU A 73 -21.83 29.95 20.66
CA LEU A 73 -21.38 29.00 21.69
C LEU A 73 -20.09 29.43 22.44
N TRP A 74 -19.39 30.48 21.99
CA TRP A 74 -18.07 30.83 22.54
C TRP A 74 -18.05 31.94 23.59
N GLN A 75 -19.20 32.47 24.02
CA GLN A 75 -19.24 33.48 25.10
C GLN A 75 -19.30 32.88 26.51
N GLN A 76 -19.08 31.57 26.68
CA GLN A 76 -19.21 30.92 28.00
C GLN A 76 -18.01 30.05 28.43
N ILE A 77 -16.94 29.97 27.65
CA ILE A 77 -15.77 29.16 28.04
C ILE A 77 -14.51 30.05 27.98
N GLY A 78 -14.19 30.67 29.12
CA GLY A 78 -12.94 31.41 29.29
C GLY A 78 -11.76 30.47 29.26
N GLY A 79 -11.00 30.49 28.16
CA GLY A 79 -9.77 29.71 27.96
C GLY A 79 -8.82 30.43 27.01
N THR A 80 -7.54 30.46 27.37
CA THR A 80 -6.46 31.29 26.83
C THR A 80 -6.15 31.09 25.33
N THR A 81 -5.79 32.19 24.65
CA THR A 81 -5.66 32.38 23.19
C THR A 81 -4.39 31.84 22.50
N GLU A 82 -3.57 31.01 23.12
CA GLU A 82 -2.26 30.62 22.54
C GLU A 82 -2.24 29.25 21.83
N THR A 83 -3.34 28.48 21.84
CA THR A 83 -3.37 27.12 21.25
C THR A 83 -4.16 27.02 19.94
N PHE A 84 -4.88 28.07 19.53
CA PHE A 84 -5.96 27.91 18.53
C PHE A 84 -5.57 28.10 17.05
N ASN A 85 -4.33 28.51 16.74
CA ASN A 85 -3.93 28.72 15.34
C ASN A 85 -3.57 27.43 14.59
N ASN A 86 -3.41 26.29 15.27
CA ASN A 86 -3.05 25.00 14.62
C ASN A 86 -4.24 24.05 14.42
N ILE A 87 -5.47 24.45 14.74
CA ILE A 87 -6.65 23.55 14.71
C ILE A 87 -7.53 23.78 13.47
N ILE A 88 -7.33 24.88 12.73
CA ILE A 88 -8.22 25.24 11.62
C ILE A 88 -7.55 24.88 10.28
N SER A 89 -7.48 23.58 9.99
CA SER A 89 -7.59 22.95 8.65
C SER A 89 -7.02 21.53 8.69
N GLY A 90 -7.88 20.55 8.94
CA GLY A 90 -7.53 19.12 8.94
C GLY A 90 -7.81 18.49 10.28
N GLU A 91 -8.86 17.68 10.32
CA GLU A 91 -9.28 16.84 11.42
C GLU A 91 -8.09 16.09 12.04
N ILE A 92 -7.54 16.58 13.15
CA ILE A 92 -6.56 15.83 13.95
C ILE A 92 -7.35 14.83 14.77
N THR A 93 -7.75 13.73 14.13
CA THR A 93 -8.26 12.55 14.80
C THR A 93 -7.12 11.97 15.65
N GLY A 94 -7.29 11.99 16.97
CA GLY A 94 -6.28 11.62 17.97
C GLY A 94 -5.87 10.15 17.96
N SER A 95 -5.14 9.73 16.92
CA SER A 95 -4.41 8.46 16.89
C SER A 95 -3.14 8.55 17.75
N THR A 96 -2.69 7.42 18.31
CA THR A 96 -1.41 7.36 19.05
C THR A 96 -0.28 7.97 18.20
N PRO A 97 0.38 9.05 18.66
CA PRO A 97 1.41 9.74 17.88
C PRO A 97 2.63 8.85 17.64
N THR A 98 3.21 8.94 16.44
CA THR A 98 4.45 8.23 16.09
C THR A 98 5.49 9.20 15.52
N SER A 99 6.77 8.84 15.59
CA SER A 99 7.86 9.64 14.98
C SER A 99 7.79 9.76 13.46
N TYR A 100 6.84 9.06 12.82
CA TYR A 100 6.69 9.02 11.36
C TYR A 100 5.37 9.61 10.87
N ASP A 101 4.60 10.27 11.75
CA ASP A 101 3.25 10.75 11.41
C ASP A 101 3.23 11.67 10.18
N ASP A 102 4.22 12.55 10.02
CA ASP A 102 4.33 13.41 8.83
C ASP A 102 4.52 12.61 7.54
N LEU A 103 5.33 11.55 7.57
CA LEU A 103 5.57 10.67 6.42
C LEU A 103 4.32 9.85 6.10
N ILE A 104 3.64 9.35 7.15
CA ILE A 104 2.41 8.58 7.04
C ILE A 104 1.28 9.46 6.47
N GLN A 105 1.12 10.69 6.96
CA GLN A 105 0.11 11.63 6.45
C GLN A 105 0.36 11.96 4.97
N LYS A 106 1.62 12.24 4.59
CA LYS A 106 1.99 12.49 3.18
C LYS A 106 1.68 11.29 2.29
N ALA A 107 2.06 10.07 2.71
CA ALA A 107 1.80 8.86 1.97
C ALA A 107 0.30 8.53 1.88
N SER A 108 -0.44 8.71 2.98
CA SER A 108 -1.90 8.57 3.05
C SER A 108 -2.59 9.48 2.04
N ALA A 109 -2.29 10.78 2.08
CA ALA A 109 -2.86 11.77 1.16
C ALA A 109 -2.51 11.47 -0.31
N LYS A 110 -1.29 11.00 -0.58
CA LYS A 110 -0.82 10.68 -1.93
C LYS A 110 -1.49 9.45 -2.53
N TYR A 111 -1.74 8.42 -1.72
CA TYR A 111 -2.16 7.10 -2.20
C TYR A 111 -3.60 6.71 -1.83
N GLY A 112 -4.29 7.55 -1.05
CA GLY A 112 -5.67 7.33 -0.61
C GLY A 112 -5.83 6.15 0.35
N VAL A 113 -4.80 5.86 1.16
CA VAL A 113 -4.84 4.78 2.15
C VAL A 113 -5.07 5.38 3.54
N PRO A 114 -6.04 4.89 4.33
CA PRO A 114 -6.32 5.41 5.67
C PRO A 114 -5.08 5.40 6.60
N ILE A 115 -4.90 6.47 7.39
CA ILE A 115 -3.74 6.63 8.29
C ILE A 115 -3.67 5.51 9.33
N ASP A 116 -4.82 5.14 9.91
CA ASP A 116 -4.95 4.07 10.90
C ASP A 116 -4.52 2.71 10.33
N LEU A 117 -4.88 2.42 9.08
CA LEU A 117 -4.44 1.22 8.36
C LEU A 117 -2.93 1.23 8.10
N ILE A 118 -2.36 2.36 7.67
CA ILE A 118 -0.90 2.48 7.46
C ILE A 118 -0.16 2.24 8.78
N LYS A 119 -0.60 2.88 9.87
CA LYS A 119 -0.03 2.69 11.21
C LYS A 119 -0.11 1.24 11.65
N ALA A 120 -1.27 0.59 11.47
CA ALA A 120 -1.46 -0.81 11.83
C ALA A 120 -0.52 -1.76 11.06
N VAL A 121 -0.29 -1.50 9.77
CA VAL A 121 0.67 -2.25 8.94
C VAL A 121 2.09 -2.04 9.45
N ILE A 122 2.54 -0.80 9.66
CA ILE A 122 3.91 -0.54 10.15
C ILE A 122 4.15 -1.18 11.52
N ASP A 123 3.17 -1.09 12.42
CA ASP A 123 3.24 -1.67 13.76
C ASP A 123 3.36 -3.21 13.69
N THR A 124 2.53 -3.84 12.86
CA THR A 124 2.53 -5.30 12.69
C THR A 124 3.81 -5.81 12.02
N GLU A 125 4.36 -5.04 11.09
CA GLU A 125 5.54 -5.43 10.30
C GLU A 125 6.86 -5.21 11.04
N SER A 126 6.98 -4.11 11.80
CA SER A 126 8.25 -3.71 12.39
C SER A 126 8.17 -3.14 13.80
N SER A 127 6.96 -2.95 14.34
CA SER A 127 6.73 -2.17 15.56
C SER A 127 7.43 -0.81 15.50
N PHE A 128 7.36 -0.15 14.34
CA PHE A 128 7.98 1.14 14.03
C PHE A 128 9.52 1.17 14.10
N ASN A 129 10.19 0.02 14.06
CA ASN A 129 11.65 -0.05 13.96
C ASN A 129 12.11 -0.08 12.50
N PRO A 130 12.80 0.95 12.00
CA PRO A 130 13.16 1.06 10.58
C PRO A 130 14.31 0.13 10.18
N ASN A 131 14.96 -0.54 11.14
CA ASN A 131 16.12 -1.41 10.90
C ASN A 131 15.78 -2.91 10.95
N VAL A 132 14.48 -3.27 10.95
CA VAL A 132 14.05 -4.67 11.03
C VAL A 132 14.35 -5.40 9.72
N VAL A 133 14.90 -6.61 9.83
CA VAL A 133 15.07 -7.55 8.73
C VAL A 133 14.43 -8.88 9.13
N SER A 134 13.46 -9.36 8.35
CA SER A 134 12.87 -10.68 8.58
C SER A 134 13.80 -11.80 8.11
N SER A 135 13.53 -13.02 8.57
CA SER A 135 14.25 -14.23 8.11
C SER A 135 14.12 -14.48 6.60
N ALA A 136 13.06 -13.96 5.97
CA ALA A 136 12.83 -14.04 4.54
C ALA A 136 13.50 -12.89 3.76
N GLY A 137 14.12 -11.93 4.44
CA GLY A 137 14.83 -10.80 3.82
C GLY A 137 13.96 -9.55 3.57
N ALA A 138 12.77 -9.48 4.15
CA ALA A 138 11.95 -8.26 4.13
C ALA A 138 12.57 -7.19 5.05
N LYS A 139 12.52 -5.91 4.66
CA LYS A 139 13.31 -4.83 5.32
C LYS A 139 12.48 -3.59 5.62
N GLY A 140 12.82 -2.95 6.73
CA GLY A 140 12.31 -1.63 7.11
C GLY A 140 10.91 -1.64 7.71
N LEU A 141 10.33 -0.43 7.80
CA LEU A 141 9.08 -0.18 8.52
C LEU A 141 7.88 -0.99 8.02
N MET A 142 7.75 -1.13 6.70
CA MET A 142 6.67 -1.85 6.03
C MET A 142 7.13 -3.18 5.42
N GLN A 143 8.31 -3.67 5.85
CA GLN A 143 8.87 -4.97 5.48
C GLN A 143 8.80 -5.24 3.96
N LEU A 144 9.44 -4.38 3.17
CA LEU A 144 9.53 -4.59 1.72
C LEU A 144 10.60 -5.64 1.40
N MET A 145 10.24 -6.61 0.56
CA MET A 145 11.21 -7.52 -0.07
C MET A 145 12.04 -6.75 -1.11
N ASP A 146 13.31 -7.13 -1.31
CA ASP A 146 14.23 -6.44 -2.24
C ASP A 146 13.68 -6.33 -3.66
N GLY A 147 13.07 -7.42 -4.14
CA GLY A 147 12.36 -7.44 -5.42
C GLY A 147 11.35 -6.31 -5.48
N THR A 148 10.39 -6.31 -4.53
CA THR A 148 9.30 -5.33 -4.34
C THR A 148 9.81 -3.89 -4.20
N ALA A 149 10.85 -3.66 -3.40
CA ALA A 149 11.46 -2.35 -3.20
C ALA A 149 11.99 -1.78 -4.53
N SER A 150 12.75 -2.59 -5.28
CA SER A 150 13.41 -2.16 -6.51
C SER A 150 12.44 -1.57 -7.54
N GLY A 151 11.37 -2.28 -7.89
CA GLY A 151 10.46 -1.75 -8.91
C GLY A 151 9.43 -0.73 -8.37
N LEU A 152 9.39 -0.48 -7.06
CA LEU A 152 8.71 0.69 -6.50
C LEU A 152 9.60 1.94 -6.54
N GLY A 153 10.88 1.80 -6.88
CA GLY A 153 11.87 2.86 -6.87
C GLY A 153 12.48 3.12 -5.49
N VAL A 154 12.34 2.18 -4.55
CA VAL A 154 12.97 2.26 -3.23
C VAL A 154 14.43 1.84 -3.37
N THR A 155 15.34 2.78 -3.15
CA THR A 155 16.79 2.56 -3.28
C THR A 155 17.43 2.16 -1.94
N ASP A 156 16.85 2.60 -0.83
CA ASP A 156 17.21 2.17 0.52
C ASP A 156 15.95 1.77 1.29
N SER A 157 15.81 0.48 1.58
CA SER A 157 14.67 -0.04 2.34
C SER A 157 14.72 0.29 3.83
N PHE A 158 15.85 0.76 4.36
CA PHE A 158 15.98 1.20 5.75
C PHE A 158 15.70 2.69 5.94
N ASP A 159 15.67 3.46 4.85
CA ASP A 159 15.23 4.86 4.87
C ASP A 159 13.71 4.94 5.12
N PRO A 160 13.26 5.54 6.24
CA PRO A 160 11.84 5.57 6.59
C PRO A 160 10.96 6.22 5.52
N ALA A 161 11.43 7.30 4.88
CA ALA A 161 10.65 8.02 3.89
C ALA A 161 10.41 7.18 2.64
N GLN A 162 11.46 6.57 2.09
CA GLN A 162 11.33 5.67 0.94
C GLN A 162 10.51 4.42 1.28
N ASN A 163 10.76 3.81 2.44
CA ASN A 163 10.08 2.57 2.82
C ASN A 163 8.56 2.78 3.02
N ILE A 164 8.17 3.87 3.70
CA ILE A 164 6.75 4.21 3.88
C ILE A 164 6.13 4.57 2.52
N ASP A 165 6.74 5.44 1.71
CA ASP A 165 6.16 5.81 0.40
C ASP A 165 5.98 4.58 -0.50
N GLY A 166 6.98 3.71 -0.58
CA GLY A 166 6.93 2.47 -1.34
C GLY A 166 5.90 1.48 -0.80
N GLY A 167 5.90 1.22 0.52
CA GLY A 167 4.97 0.29 1.15
C GLY A 167 3.51 0.73 1.03
N VAL A 168 3.22 2.01 1.27
CA VAL A 168 1.85 2.54 1.11
C VAL A 168 1.43 2.54 -0.36
N ARG A 169 2.34 2.84 -1.30
CA ARG A 169 2.07 2.71 -2.74
C ARG A 169 1.69 1.28 -3.10
N TYR A 170 2.42 0.30 -2.59
CA TYR A 170 2.15 -1.11 -2.84
C TYR A 170 0.80 -1.53 -2.22
N LEU A 171 0.52 -1.13 -0.98
CA LEU A 171 -0.76 -1.40 -0.33
C LEU A 171 -1.95 -0.79 -1.10
N SER A 172 -1.82 0.47 -1.54
CA SER A 172 -2.83 1.14 -2.40
C SER A 172 -3.07 0.38 -3.70
N TYR A 173 -2.01 -0.14 -4.33
CA TYR A 173 -2.13 -0.98 -5.51
C TYR A 173 -2.92 -2.28 -5.22
N GLN A 174 -2.69 -2.93 -4.08
CA GLN A 174 -3.43 -4.13 -3.69
C GLN A 174 -4.89 -3.81 -3.39
N LEU A 175 -5.18 -2.71 -2.68
CA LEU A 175 -6.56 -2.24 -2.44
C LEU A 175 -7.31 -2.04 -3.75
N LYS A 176 -6.69 -1.35 -4.72
CA LYS A 176 -7.28 -1.16 -6.06
C LYS A 176 -7.48 -2.48 -6.80
N ARG A 177 -6.50 -3.39 -6.73
CA ARG A 177 -6.56 -4.70 -7.37
C ARG A 177 -7.73 -5.56 -6.88
N PHE A 178 -8.06 -5.45 -5.60
CA PHE A 178 -9.13 -6.23 -4.96
C PHE A 178 -10.38 -5.39 -4.68
N GLY A 179 -10.61 -4.31 -5.43
CA GLY A 179 -11.88 -3.57 -5.38
C GLY A 179 -12.16 -2.84 -4.06
N GLY A 180 -11.13 -2.58 -3.25
CA GLY A 180 -11.28 -1.99 -1.92
C GLY A 180 -11.50 -3.02 -0.79
N GLU A 181 -11.50 -4.31 -1.10
CA GLU A 181 -11.59 -5.39 -0.11
C GLU A 181 -10.29 -5.46 0.70
N GLU A 182 -10.33 -4.86 1.88
CA GLU A 182 -9.14 -4.57 2.69
C GLU A 182 -8.45 -5.85 3.16
N LYS A 183 -9.18 -6.88 3.60
CA LYS A 183 -8.55 -8.13 4.05
C LYS A 183 -7.94 -8.87 2.89
N MET A 184 -8.56 -8.83 1.71
CA MET A 184 -7.94 -9.37 0.49
C MET A 184 -6.65 -8.64 0.13
N ALA A 185 -6.65 -7.31 0.20
CA ALA A 185 -5.46 -6.50 -0.04
C ALA A 185 -4.34 -6.80 0.97
N LEU A 186 -4.66 -6.91 2.26
CA LEU A 186 -3.71 -7.26 3.33
C LEU A 186 -3.17 -8.68 3.17
N ALA A 187 -4.03 -9.65 2.85
CA ALA A 187 -3.61 -11.01 2.56
C ALA A 187 -2.63 -11.04 1.37
N ALA A 188 -2.92 -10.27 0.33
CA ALA A 188 -2.10 -10.18 -0.87
C ALA A 188 -0.80 -9.40 -0.63
N TYR A 189 -0.80 -8.42 0.27
CA TYR A 189 0.39 -7.70 0.71
C TYR A 189 1.39 -8.66 1.37
N ASN A 190 0.91 -9.49 2.30
CA ASN A 190 1.75 -10.45 3.05
C ASN A 190 2.10 -11.72 2.26
N ALA A 191 1.12 -12.34 1.58
CA ALA A 191 1.28 -13.65 0.94
C ALA A 191 1.61 -13.58 -0.56
N GLY A 192 1.46 -12.39 -1.15
CA GLY A 192 1.50 -12.16 -2.60
C GLY A 192 0.11 -12.26 -3.26
N PRO A 193 -0.17 -11.42 -4.28
CA PRO A 193 -1.50 -11.35 -4.92
C PRO A 193 -1.91 -12.62 -5.66
N GLY A 194 -0.95 -13.38 -6.20
CA GLY A 194 -1.25 -14.64 -6.90
C GLY A 194 -1.97 -15.62 -5.97
N ARG A 195 -1.49 -15.75 -4.73
CA ARG A 195 -2.05 -16.69 -3.75
C ARG A 195 -3.49 -16.37 -3.36
N VAL A 196 -3.84 -15.09 -3.29
CA VAL A 196 -5.23 -14.64 -3.03
C VAL A 196 -6.10 -14.88 -4.27
N THR A 197 -5.56 -14.61 -5.47
CA THR A 197 -6.27 -14.85 -6.74
C THR A 197 -6.57 -16.33 -6.94
N ASP A 198 -5.65 -17.22 -6.59
CA ASP A 198 -5.77 -18.68 -6.74
C ASP A 198 -6.89 -19.29 -5.86
N LEU A 199 -7.34 -18.59 -4.82
CA LEU A 199 -8.48 -19.03 -3.99
C LEU A 199 -9.83 -18.87 -4.69
N GLY A 200 -9.88 -18.06 -5.76
CA GLY A 200 -11.12 -17.73 -6.47
C GLY A 200 -12.14 -17.05 -5.56
N VAL A 201 -11.69 -16.16 -4.68
CA VAL A 201 -12.55 -15.33 -3.81
C VAL A 201 -12.65 -13.92 -4.38
N THR A 202 -13.79 -13.27 -4.15
CA THR A 202 -14.10 -11.95 -4.73
C THR A 202 -14.32 -10.85 -3.70
N ASN A 203 -14.50 -11.22 -2.43
CA ASN A 203 -14.75 -10.30 -1.32
C ASN A 203 -14.13 -10.81 -0.01
N ASP A 204 -14.05 -9.91 0.98
CA ASP A 204 -13.51 -10.21 2.30
C ASP A 204 -14.24 -11.36 3.01
N GLN A 205 -15.55 -11.51 2.82
CA GLN A 205 -16.32 -12.58 3.45
C GLN A 205 -15.88 -13.96 2.91
N GLU A 206 -15.80 -14.11 1.60
CA GLU A 206 -15.34 -15.35 0.96
C GLU A 206 -13.88 -15.66 1.31
N LEU A 207 -13.04 -14.63 1.44
CA LEU A 207 -11.67 -14.80 1.93
C LEU A 207 -11.65 -15.41 3.34
N LEU A 208 -12.50 -14.91 4.25
CA LEU A 208 -12.57 -15.38 5.63
C LEU A 208 -13.04 -16.85 5.70
N GLU A 209 -14.00 -17.25 4.86
CA GLU A 209 -14.45 -18.64 4.76
C GLU A 209 -13.32 -19.59 4.31
N LYS A 210 -12.45 -19.12 3.41
CA LYS A 210 -11.30 -19.88 2.89
C LYS A 210 -9.98 -19.57 3.57
N LEU A 211 -9.99 -18.79 4.66
CA LEU A 211 -8.78 -18.25 5.29
C LEU A 211 -7.80 -19.35 5.71
N SER A 212 -8.33 -20.50 6.14
CA SER A 212 -7.54 -21.67 6.54
C SER A 212 -6.64 -22.23 5.43
N LEU A 213 -6.93 -21.93 4.16
CA LEU A 213 -6.16 -22.37 2.99
C LEU A 213 -4.91 -21.49 2.72
N LEU A 214 -4.84 -20.30 3.33
CA LEU A 214 -3.65 -19.44 3.27
C LEU A 214 -2.58 -19.88 4.27
N PRO A 215 -1.32 -19.44 4.14
CA PRO A 215 -0.29 -19.70 5.15
C PRO A 215 -0.72 -19.24 6.55
N LYS A 216 -0.32 -19.98 7.59
CA LYS A 216 -0.64 -19.63 8.99
C LYS A 216 -0.17 -18.23 9.39
N GLU A 217 0.95 -17.80 8.82
CA GLU A 217 1.46 -16.44 8.96
C GLU A 217 0.45 -15.40 8.45
N THR A 218 -0.06 -15.58 7.23
CA THR A 218 -1.05 -14.68 6.62
C THR A 218 -2.38 -14.69 7.35
N GLN A 219 -2.83 -15.86 7.82
CA GLN A 219 -4.02 -15.96 8.68
C GLN A 219 -3.86 -15.07 9.92
N SER A 220 -2.72 -15.20 10.60
CA SER A 220 -2.41 -14.42 11.80
C SER A 220 -2.22 -12.93 11.48
N TYR A 221 -1.66 -12.62 10.30
CA TYR A 221 -1.38 -11.26 9.85
C TYR A 221 -2.65 -10.41 9.79
N ILE A 222 -3.73 -10.90 9.19
CA ILE A 222 -5.00 -10.17 9.11
C ILE A 222 -5.52 -9.80 10.50
N PHE A 223 -5.57 -10.77 11.43
CA PHE A 223 -6.04 -10.50 12.80
C PHE A 223 -5.11 -9.56 13.58
N LYS A 224 -3.80 -9.63 13.34
CA LYS A 224 -2.84 -8.69 13.95
C LYS A 224 -3.08 -7.27 13.49
N ILE A 225 -3.32 -7.07 12.19
CA ILE A 225 -3.63 -5.76 11.62
C ILE A 225 -4.93 -5.20 12.21
N GLU A 226 -6.01 -5.99 12.25
CA GLU A 226 -7.28 -5.54 12.84
C GLU A 226 -7.12 -5.12 14.30
N ARG A 227 -6.36 -5.91 15.08
CA ARG A 227 -6.08 -5.58 16.48
C ARG A 227 -5.20 -4.34 16.62
N ALA A 228 -4.17 -4.18 15.80
CA ALA A 228 -3.30 -3.01 15.83
C ALA A 228 -4.07 -1.76 15.41
N ARG A 229 -4.90 -1.86 14.37
CA ARG A 229 -5.74 -0.78 13.85
C ARG A 229 -6.69 -0.22 14.91
N ALA A 230 -7.24 -1.06 15.77
CA ALA A 230 -8.07 -0.62 16.89
C ALA A 230 -7.35 0.34 17.86
N GLN A 231 -6.01 0.39 17.87
CA GLN A 231 -5.22 1.34 18.67
C GLN A 231 -5.04 2.70 17.99
N TYR A 232 -5.31 2.77 16.69
CA TYR A 232 -5.13 3.96 15.84
C TYR A 232 -6.45 4.48 15.27
N ALA A 233 -7.53 3.71 15.39
CA ALA A 233 -8.89 4.10 15.08
C ALA A 233 -9.35 5.21 16.04
N VAL A 234 -10.04 6.21 15.50
CA VAL A 234 -10.59 7.36 16.23
C VAL A 234 -12.09 7.39 16.05
#